data_AF-A0A8S4G8L3-F1
#
_entry.id   AF-A0A8S4G8L3-F1
#
_cell.length_a   1.000
_cell.length_b   1.000
_cell.length_c   1.000
_cell.angle_alpha   90.00
_cell.angle_beta   90.00
_cell.angle_gamma   90.00
#
_symmetry.space_group_name_H-M   'P 1'
#
loop_
_entity.id
_entity.type
_entity.pdbx_description
1 polymer ?
#
loop_
_entity_poly.entity_id
_entity_poly.type
_entity_poly.pdbx_seq_one_letter_code
_entity_poly.pdbx_strand_id
1 'polypeptide(L)'
;MACQVEQIADCGDVATLARALFISDKEDNSWLSQCSVSLSSCGYLLAVAYRNRLCLLTSQWISATDSNTYLISWSGTVPANVTAVAAFPICPSQQSSQVSLIIYNLQSLHSI
;
A
#
# COMPACT_ATOMS: atom_id res chain seq x y z
N MET A 1 -3.86 -30.31 5.26
CA MET A 1 -3.10 -29.12 5.66
C MET A 1 -4.06 -27.95 5.64
N ALA A 2 -4.39 -27.37 6.78
CA ALA A 2 -5.26 -26.19 6.86
C ALA A 2 -4.37 -24.96 6.94
N CYS A 3 -4.52 -24.01 6.01
CA CYS A 3 -3.91 -22.69 6.15
C CYS A 3 -4.59 -21.99 7.34
N GLN A 4 -3.82 -21.67 8.38
CA GLN A 4 -4.25 -20.76 9.42
C GLN A 4 -3.98 -19.33 8.94
N VAL A 5 -5.06 -18.54 8.84
CA VAL A 5 -4.98 -17.12 8.53
C VAL A 5 -4.98 -16.39 9.86
N GLU A 6 -3.89 -15.68 10.15
CA GLU A 6 -3.75 -14.84 11.34
C GLU A 6 -3.69 -13.37 10.91
N GLN A 7 -4.47 -12.52 11.57
CA GLN A 7 -4.43 -11.09 11.32
C GLN A 7 -3.22 -10.50 12.05
N ILE A 8 -2.24 -10.05 11.28
CA ILE A 8 -0.97 -9.50 11.82
C ILE A 8 -0.98 -7.98 12.00
N ALA A 9 -1.96 -7.29 11.40
CA ALA A 9 -2.09 -5.84 11.45
C ALA A 9 -3.49 -5.37 11.02
N ASP A 10 -3.84 -4.14 11.38
CA ASP A 10 -5.03 -3.41 10.95
C ASP A 10 -4.66 -2.32 9.93
N CYS A 11 -5.53 -2.07 8.94
CA CYS A 11 -5.32 -1.04 7.91
C CYS A 11 -5.69 0.38 8.41
N GLY A 12 -6.07 0.51 9.68
CA GLY A 12 -6.56 1.73 10.28
C GLY A 12 -7.91 2.16 9.70
N ASP A 13 -8.13 3.48 9.67
CA ASP A 13 -9.36 4.04 9.12
C ASP A 13 -9.37 3.97 7.58
N VAL A 14 -10.11 2.98 7.06
CA VAL A 14 -10.36 2.78 5.63
C VAL A 14 -10.98 4.02 4.97
N ALA A 15 -11.78 4.81 5.69
CA ALA A 15 -12.35 6.05 5.14
C ALA A 15 -11.27 7.11 4.91
N THR A 16 -10.28 7.20 5.79
CA THR A 16 -9.11 8.07 5.61
C THR A 16 -8.25 7.61 4.44
N LEU A 17 -8.08 6.29 4.24
CA LEU A 17 -7.42 5.75 3.04
C LEU A 17 -8.17 6.08 1.76
N ALA A 18 -9.50 5.91 1.74
CA ALA A 18 -10.35 6.26 0.60
C ALA A 18 -10.19 7.74 0.20
N ARG A 19 -10.21 8.64 1.19
CA ARG A 19 -10.00 10.08 0.97
C ARG A 19 -8.61 10.39 0.40
N ALA A 20 -7.57 9.76 0.93
CA ALA A 20 -6.20 9.94 0.45
C ALA A 20 -6.02 9.44 -1.00
N LEU A 21 -6.78 8.41 -1.39
CA LEU A 21 -6.83 7.88 -2.76
C LEU A 21 -7.85 8.59 -3.65
N PHE A 22 -8.51 9.65 -3.17
CA PHE A 22 -9.53 10.41 -3.90
C PHE A 22 -10.65 9.52 -4.46
N ILE A 23 -11.03 8.49 -3.71
CA ILE A 23 -12.20 7.66 -4.01
C ILE A 23 -13.43 8.54 -3.88
N SER A 24 -14.29 8.53 -4.91
CA SER A 24 -15.53 9.30 -4.86
C SER A 24 -16.51 8.62 -3.90
N ASP A 25 -17.27 9.40 -3.11
CA ASP A 25 -18.33 8.89 -2.23
C ASP A 25 -19.42 8.09 -2.98
N LYS A 26 -19.43 8.13 -4.32
CA LYS A 26 -20.34 7.38 -5.19
C LYS A 26 -19.80 6.01 -5.63
N GLU A 27 -18.53 5.71 -5.39
CA GLU A 27 -17.96 4.39 -5.69
C GLU A 27 -18.32 3.43 -4.54
N ASP A 28 -18.89 2.27 -4.90
CA ASP A 28 -19.22 1.22 -3.93
C ASP A 28 -17.99 0.80 -3.10
N ASN A 29 -18.24 0.18 -1.93
CA ASN A 29 -17.20 -0.37 -1.03
C ASN A 29 -16.25 -1.40 -1.69
N SER A 30 -16.44 -1.73 -2.96
CA SER A 30 -15.58 -2.62 -3.74
C SER A 30 -14.28 -1.98 -4.23
N TRP A 31 -14.07 -0.68 -4.06
CA TRP A 31 -12.86 0.02 -4.53
C TRP A 31 -11.55 -0.60 -4.01
N LEU A 32 -11.54 -1.14 -2.78
CA LEU A 32 -10.38 -1.84 -2.20
C LEU A 32 -9.94 -3.04 -3.04
N SER A 33 -10.88 -3.77 -3.66
CA SER A 33 -10.58 -4.91 -4.53
C SER A 33 -9.94 -4.51 -5.86
N GLN A 34 -10.07 -3.23 -6.23
CA GLN A 34 -9.48 -2.64 -7.44
C GLN A 34 -8.12 -2.00 -7.14
N CYS A 35 -7.73 -1.90 -5.87
CA CYS A 35 -6.43 -1.38 -5.49
C CYS A 35 -5.33 -2.38 -5.80
N SER A 36 -4.21 -1.88 -6.31
CA SER A 36 -2.95 -2.62 -6.31
C SER A 36 -2.30 -2.41 -4.94
N VAL A 37 -2.01 -3.50 -4.24
CA VAL A 37 -1.45 -3.47 -2.88
C VAL A 37 -0.14 -4.25 -2.83
N SER A 38 0.85 -3.72 -2.11
CA SER A 38 2.09 -4.45 -1.82
C SER A 38 2.59 -4.12 -0.44
N LEU A 39 2.86 -5.17 0.34
CA LEU A 39 3.49 -5.08 1.65
C LEU A 39 4.99 -5.33 1.49
N SER A 40 5.82 -4.51 2.14
CA SER A 40 7.25 -4.73 2.19
C SER A 40 7.57 -6.02 2.95
N SER A 41 8.66 -6.69 2.57
CA SER A 41 9.10 -7.93 3.25
C SER A 41 9.47 -7.75 4.72
N CYS A 42 9.73 -6.51 5.16
CA CYS A 42 9.95 -6.18 6.57
C CYS A 42 8.65 -5.87 7.34
N GLY A 43 7.48 -5.93 6.70
CA GLY A 43 6.18 -5.65 7.32
C GLY A 43 5.95 -4.17 7.67
N TYR A 44 6.95 -3.31 7.50
CA TYR A 44 6.89 -1.91 7.94
C TYR A 44 6.10 -0.99 7.00
N LEU A 45 6.07 -1.29 5.70
CA LEU A 45 5.50 -0.40 4.69
C LEU A 45 4.44 -1.13 3.86
N LEU A 46 3.25 -0.55 3.79
CA LEU A 46 2.15 -0.99 2.94
C LEU A 46 1.89 0.07 1.86
N ALA A 47 2.04 -0.32 0.61
CA ALA A 47 1.74 0.52 -0.54
C ALA A 47 0.35 0.17 -1.08
N VAL A 48 -0.49 1.18 -1.28
CA VAL A 48 -1.83 1.04 -1.85
C VAL A 48 -1.95 2.02 -3.01
N ALA A 49 -2.26 1.51 -4.20
CA ALA A 49 -2.45 2.32 -5.38
C ALA A 49 -3.84 2.11 -5.97
N TYR A 50 -4.45 3.19 -6.44
CA TYR A 50 -5.72 3.18 -7.14
C TYR A 50 -5.69 4.17 -8.29
N ARG A 51 -5.86 3.69 -9.52
CA ARG A 51 -5.69 4.50 -10.75
C ARG A 51 -4.33 5.21 -10.69
N ASN A 52 -4.29 6.53 -10.81
CA ASN A 52 -3.07 7.33 -10.74
C ASN A 52 -2.73 7.85 -9.33
N ARG A 53 -3.40 7.33 -8.28
CA ARG A 53 -3.17 7.70 -6.89
C ARG A 53 -2.37 6.62 -6.18
N LEU A 54 -1.43 7.06 -5.35
CA LEU A 54 -0.61 6.19 -4.54
C LEU A 54 -0.65 6.69 -3.09
N CYS A 55 -0.83 5.76 -2.16
CA CYS A 55 -0.82 5.97 -0.74
C CYS A 55 0.17 5.01 -0.10
N LEU A 56 0.98 5.52 0.81
CA LEU A 56 2.00 4.78 1.53
C LEU A 56 1.66 4.81 3.00
N LEU A 57 1.49 3.64 3.58
CA LEU A 57 1.19 3.47 4.98
C LEU A 57 2.37 2.82 5.70
N THR A 58 2.72 3.33 6.87
CA THR A 58 3.74 2.73 7.73
C THR A 58 3.08 2.08 8.94
N SER A 59 3.59 0.92 9.34
CA SER A 59 3.11 0.22 10.54
C SER A 59 3.52 0.98 11.79
N GLN A 60 2.58 1.23 12.69
CA GLN A 60 2.85 1.71 14.03
C GLN A 60 2.16 0.81 15.04
N TRP A 61 2.87 0.49 16.12
CA TRP A 61 2.28 -0.23 17.23
C TRP A 61 1.35 0.69 18.03
N ILE A 62 0.09 0.30 18.16
CA ILE A 62 -0.89 1.03 18.97
C ILE A 62 -1.18 0.24 20.23
N SER A 63 -0.67 0.71 21.37
CA SER A 63 -0.83 0.01 22.66
C SER A 63 -2.28 -0.16 23.09
N ALA A 64 -3.19 0.71 22.65
CA ALA A 64 -4.61 0.62 22.99
C ALA A 64 -5.33 -0.56 22.32
N THR A 65 -4.85 -1.01 21.16
CA THR A 65 -5.43 -2.13 20.39
C THR A 65 -4.54 -3.36 20.39
N ASP A 66 -3.41 -3.32 21.12
CA ASP A 66 -2.39 -4.37 21.22
C ASP A 66 -2.00 -4.95 19.85
N SER A 67 -1.91 -4.08 18.85
CA SER A 67 -1.74 -4.47 17.45
C SER A 67 -1.03 -3.40 16.62
N ASN A 68 -0.43 -3.84 15.51
CA ASN A 68 0.12 -2.94 14.51
C ASN A 68 -1.01 -2.35 13.67
N THR A 69 -1.00 -1.03 13.51
CA THR A 69 -1.92 -0.31 12.63
C THR A 69 -1.12 0.41 11.55
N TYR A 70 -1.54 0.29 10.30
CA TYR A 70 -0.96 1.03 9.20
C TYR A 70 -1.56 2.44 9.16
N LEU A 71 -0.68 3.44 9.25
CA LEU A 71 -1.06 4.86 9.16
C LEU A 71 -0.48 5.49 7.92
N ILE A 72 -1.25 6.38 7.27
CA ILE A 72 -0.81 7.07 6.07
C ILE A 72 0.39 7.96 6.41
N SER A 73 1.53 7.63 5.80
CA SER A 73 2.78 8.40 5.90
C SER A 73 2.95 9.36 4.73
N TRP A 74 2.40 9.00 3.56
CA TRP A 74 2.43 9.81 2.36
C TRP A 74 1.28 9.44 1.42
N SER A 75 0.78 10.42 0.68
CA SER A 75 -0.14 10.19 -0.43
C SER A 75 0.16 11.16 -1.56
N GLY A 76 -0.09 10.73 -2.79
CA GLY A 76 0.22 11.53 -3.96
C GLY A 76 -0.34 10.97 -5.26
N THR A 77 -0.02 11.69 -6.34
CA THR A 77 -0.48 11.37 -7.68
C THR A 77 0.73 11.05 -8.54
N VAL A 78 0.63 10.00 -9.33
CA VAL A 78 1.63 9.64 -10.34
C VAL A 78 1.14 10.02 -11.73
N PRO A 79 2.04 10.22 -12.71
CA PRO A 79 1.65 10.70 -14.04
C PRO A 79 0.76 9.75 -14.85
N ALA A 80 0.73 8.46 -14.52
CA ALA A 80 0.00 7.43 -15.25
C ALA A 80 -0.75 6.49 -14.28
N ASN A 81 -1.74 5.76 -14.80
CA ASN A 81 -2.47 4.78 -13.99
C ASN A 81 -1.55 3.65 -13.53
N VAL A 82 -1.52 3.41 -12.24
CA VAL A 82 -0.81 2.30 -11.61
C VAL A 82 -1.57 1.01 -11.87
N THR A 83 -0.89 0.05 -12.47
CA THR A 83 -1.40 -1.31 -12.70
C THR A 83 -0.87 -2.30 -11.67
N ALA A 84 0.34 -2.04 -11.14
CA ALA A 84 1.00 -2.87 -10.15
C ALA A 84 1.92 -2.00 -9.27
N VAL A 85 2.06 -2.37 -8.00
CA VAL A 85 2.98 -1.74 -7.05
C VAL A 85 3.79 -2.81 -6.35
N ALA A 86 5.06 -2.54 -6.08
CA ALA A 86 5.93 -3.43 -5.32
C ALA A 86 6.75 -2.64 -4.31
N ALA A 87 6.59 -2.97 -3.03
CA ALA A 87 7.32 -2.37 -1.93
C ALA A 87 8.55 -3.23 -1.59
N PHE A 88 9.75 -2.70 -1.83
CA PHE A 88 10.99 -3.41 -1.53
C PHE A 88 11.84 -2.64 -0.52
N PRO A 89 12.37 -3.29 0.52
CA PRO A 89 13.42 -2.68 1.30
C PRO A 89 14.65 -2.50 0.39
N ILE A 90 15.11 -1.26 0.23
CA ILE A 90 16.46 -1.03 -0.26
C ILE A 90 17.31 -1.03 1.00
N CYS A 91 18.19 -2.00 1.17
CA CYS A 91 19.23 -1.90 2.18
C CYS A 91 20.36 -1.06 1.55
N PRO A 92 20.47 0.26 1.81
CA PRO A 92 21.74 0.90 1.52
C PRO A 92 22.77 0.26 2.44
N SER A 93 23.88 -0.18 1.88
CA SER A 93 24.99 -0.83 2.59
C SER A 93 25.66 0.05 3.65
N GLN A 94 25.08 1.19 4.03
CA GLN A 94 25.56 2.10 5.08
C GLN A 94 24.38 2.77 5.82
N GLN A 95 24.15 2.33 7.06
CA GLN A 95 23.53 3.03 8.20
C GLN A 95 22.10 3.64 8.11
N SER A 96 21.30 3.49 7.05
CA SER A 96 19.91 4.01 7.05
C SER A 96 18.90 3.02 6.47
N SER A 97 17.86 2.69 7.21
CA SER A 97 16.76 1.82 6.75
C SER A 97 15.83 2.58 5.78
N GLN A 98 16.29 2.83 4.55
CA GLN A 98 15.50 3.51 3.52
C GLN A 98 14.69 2.49 2.71
N VAL A 99 13.39 2.39 2.95
CA VAL A 99 12.50 1.58 2.10
C VAL A 99 12.12 2.41 0.87
N SER A 100 12.35 1.88 -0.34
CA SER A 100 11.95 2.56 -1.58
C SER A 100 10.83 1.79 -2.27
N LEU A 101 10.00 2.50 -3.00
CA LEU A 101 8.88 1.91 -3.74
C LEU A 101 9.18 1.89 -5.22
N ILE A 102 9.01 0.71 -5.82
CA ILE A 102 9.09 0.55 -7.26
C ILE A 102 7.66 0.42 -7.78
N ILE A 103 7.24 1.41 -8.55
CA ILE A 103 5.92 1.41 -9.20
C ILE A 103 6.12 0.85 -10.61
N TYR A 104 5.44 -0.26 -10.92
CA TYR A 104 5.47 -0.84 -12.26
C TYR A 104 4.20 -0.42 -13.00
N ASN A 105 4.39 0.25 -14.14
CA ASN A 105 3.32 0.45 -15.11
C ASN A 105 3.42 -0.68 -16.15
N LEU A 106 2.63 -1.72 -15.97
CA LEU A 106 2.43 -2.77 -16.97
C LEU A 106 1.53 -2.21 -18.08
N GLN A 107 2.05 -1.25 -18.85
CA GLN A 107 1.52 -1.01 -20.18
C GLN A 107 1.96 -2.19 -21.05
N SER A 108 1.10 -3.21 -21.10
CA SER A 108 1.01 -4.23 -22.14
C SER A 108 2.24 -4.35 -23.06
N LEU A 109 3.09 -5.34 -22.81
CA LEU A 109 3.84 -6.00 -23.88
C LEU A 109 2.82 -6.63 -24.85
N HIS A 110 2.31 -5.85 -25.81
CA HIS A 110 1.69 -6.31 -27.05
C HIS A 110 1.97 -5.27 -28.15
N SER A 111 3.18 -5.33 -28.67
CA SER A 111 3.49 -5.16 -30.09
C SER A 111 4.97 -5.47 -30.25
N ILE A 112 5.26 -6.68 -30.73
CA ILE A 112 6.21 -7.03 -31.79
C ILE A 112 5.85 -8.46 -32.22
#